data_AF-A0A1H7VRN9-F1
#
_entry.id   AF-A0A1H7VRN9-F1
#
_cell.length_a   1.000
_cell.length_b   1.000
_cell.length_c   1.000
_cell.angle_alpha   90.00
_cell.angle_beta   90.00
_cell.angle_gamma   90.00
#
_symmetry.space_group_name_H-M   'P 1'
#
loop_
_entity.id
_entity.type
_entity.pdbx_description
1 polymer ?
#
loop_
_entity_poly.entity_id
_entity_poly.type
_entity_poly.pdbx_seq_one_letter_code
_entity_poly.pdbx_strand_id
1 'polypeptide(L)'
;MLPNPVARLCTINLKMRASSAFMHTHGFGEWDSVMGIRADEPRRVARMLDPARDNSNGIPVLPLARANVTKGDVLAFWRTQPFDLQLDPQGDFGNCDCCFLKARHKIVRALIAEPWRADWWIEQESAEHGATFRNDRPPYRDLKREALFYARQIPLDLEDADEAPLVDCFCGD
;
A
#
# COMPACT_ATOMS: atom_id res chain seq x y z
N MET A 1 3.05 -16.90 13.86
CA MET A 1 2.45 -16.87 12.49
C MET A 1 2.55 -15.47 11.92
N LEU A 2 3.21 -15.35 10.77
CA LEU A 2 3.33 -14.08 10.05
C LEU A 2 2.02 -13.70 9.35
N PRO A 3 1.66 -12.40 9.31
CA PRO A 3 0.62 -11.90 8.42
C PRO A 3 0.95 -12.24 6.96
N ASN A 4 -0.08 -12.56 6.18
CA ASN A 4 0.08 -12.94 4.78
C ASN A 4 -1.15 -12.51 3.95
N PRO A 5 -1.15 -12.66 2.61
CA PRO A 5 -2.26 -12.19 1.76
C PRO A 5 -3.64 -12.75 2.13
N VAL A 6 -3.67 -13.95 2.73
CA VAL A 6 -4.89 -14.62 3.21
C VAL A 6 -5.22 -14.15 4.62
N ALA A 7 -4.28 -14.29 5.56
CA ALA A 7 -4.43 -13.89 6.96
C ALA A 7 -3.88 -12.47 7.19
N ARG A 8 -4.70 -11.47 6.85
CA ARG A 8 -4.36 -10.02 6.90
C ARG A 8 -4.39 -9.44 8.33
N LEU A 9 -3.71 -10.10 9.27
CA LEU A 9 -3.76 -9.74 10.70
C LEU A 9 -3.29 -8.31 10.98
N CYS A 10 -2.29 -7.80 10.27
CA CYS A 10 -1.82 -6.43 10.42
C CYS A 10 -2.87 -5.41 9.95
N THR A 11 -3.55 -5.64 8.82
CA THR A 11 -4.63 -4.77 8.34
C THR A 11 -5.78 -4.72 9.36
N ILE A 12 -6.21 -5.88 9.85
CA ILE A 12 -7.34 -5.96 10.80
C ILE A 12 -7.00 -5.22 12.10
N ASN A 13 -5.86 -5.52 12.71
CA ASN A 13 -5.55 -5.02 14.05
C ASN A 13 -4.98 -3.60 14.05
N LEU A 14 -4.12 -3.27 13.09
CA LEU A 14 -3.40 -1.98 13.09
C LEU A 14 -4.10 -0.91 12.27
N LYS A 15 -5.09 -1.27 11.44
CA LYS A 15 -5.83 -0.30 10.63
C LYS A 15 -7.30 -0.28 10.99
N MET A 16 -8.04 -1.34 10.66
CA MET A 16 -9.50 -1.36 10.77
C MET A 16 -9.98 -1.23 12.22
N ARG A 17 -9.47 -2.06 13.12
CA ARG A 17 -9.87 -2.02 14.54
C ARG A 17 -9.45 -0.72 15.21
N ALA A 18 -8.27 -0.20 14.87
CA ALA A 18 -7.80 1.09 15.39
C ALA A 18 -8.72 2.24 14.96
N SER A 19 -9.09 2.29 13.67
CA SER A 19 -10.01 3.33 13.17
C SER A 19 -11.42 3.19 13.73
N SER A 20 -11.98 1.98 13.79
CA SER A 20 -13.30 1.74 14.36
C SER A 20 -13.33 2.09 15.85
N ALA A 21 -12.31 1.69 16.63
CA ALA A 21 -12.21 2.07 18.03
C ALA A 21 -12.20 3.59 18.20
N PHE A 22 -11.42 4.32 17.39
CA PHE A 22 -11.39 5.77 17.40
C PHE A 22 -12.77 6.39 17.12
N MET A 23 -13.52 5.88 16.15
CA MET A 23 -14.86 6.39 15.85
C MET A 23 -15.84 6.12 17.01
N HIS A 24 -15.78 4.94 17.62
CA HIS A 24 -16.62 4.60 18.77
C HIS A 24 -16.30 5.45 20.00
N THR A 25 -15.04 5.80 20.27
CA THR A 25 -14.72 6.71 21.39
C THR A 25 -15.29 8.11 21.20
N HIS A 26 -15.59 8.51 19.96
CA HIS A 26 -16.25 9.77 19.64
C HIS A 26 -17.79 9.64 19.58
N GLY A 27 -18.35 8.49 19.94
CA GLY A 27 -19.79 8.25 20.01
C GLY A 27 -20.44 7.90 18.67
N PHE A 28 -19.65 7.61 17.63
CA PHE A 28 -20.19 7.19 16.33
C PHE A 28 -20.49 5.68 16.33
N GLY A 29 -21.74 5.33 16.01
CA GLY A 29 -22.14 3.95 15.70
C GLY A 29 -21.96 3.61 14.22
N GLU A 30 -22.18 4.60 13.35
CA GLU A 30 -21.98 4.55 11.91
C GLU A 30 -21.32 5.85 11.45
N TRP A 31 -20.55 5.79 10.36
CA TRP A 31 -19.84 6.96 9.83
C TRP A 31 -19.53 6.82 8.34
N ASP A 32 -19.35 7.96 7.69
CA ASP A 32 -18.79 8.04 6.34
C ASP A 32 -17.26 8.01 6.40
N SER A 33 -16.65 7.15 5.58
CA SER A 33 -15.22 7.07 5.34
C SER A 33 -14.87 7.79 4.04
N VAL A 34 -14.48 9.06 4.16
CA VAL A 34 -14.11 9.90 3.02
C VAL A 34 -12.69 9.56 2.57
N MET A 35 -12.55 9.03 1.36
CA MET A 35 -11.28 8.51 0.86
C MET A 35 -10.83 9.19 -0.43
N GLY A 36 -9.52 9.45 -0.53
CA GLY A 36 -8.87 10.04 -1.70
C GLY A 36 -8.66 9.08 -2.87
N ILE A 37 -9.59 8.16 -3.15
CA ILE A 37 -9.53 7.29 -4.34
C ILE A 37 -9.94 8.10 -5.56
N ARG A 38 -9.07 8.10 -6.56
CA ARG A 38 -9.20 8.93 -7.76
C ARG A 38 -10.02 8.23 -8.85
N ALA A 39 -10.45 9.01 -9.84
CA ALA A 39 -11.18 8.50 -10.98
C ALA A 39 -10.34 7.57 -11.88
N ASP A 40 -9.02 7.81 -11.93
CA ASP A 40 -8.05 6.99 -12.65
C ASP A 40 -7.67 5.67 -11.91
N GLU A 41 -8.43 5.30 -10.86
CA GLU A 41 -8.32 4.04 -10.14
C GLU A 41 -9.62 3.21 -10.23
N PRO A 42 -10.14 2.91 -11.44
CA PRO A 42 -11.51 2.43 -11.64
C PRO A 42 -11.81 1.10 -10.93
N ARG A 43 -10.81 0.21 -10.79
CA ARG A 43 -10.94 -1.04 -10.04
C ARG A 43 -11.14 -0.80 -8.54
N ARG A 44 -10.45 0.18 -7.97
CA ARG A 44 -10.61 0.56 -6.56
C ARG A 44 -11.97 1.20 -6.32
N VAL A 45 -12.40 2.08 -7.24
CA VAL A 45 -13.73 2.69 -7.20
C VAL A 45 -14.82 1.61 -7.24
N ALA A 46 -14.76 0.69 -8.20
CA ALA A 46 -15.75 -0.38 -8.33
C ALA A 46 -15.86 -1.24 -7.07
N ARG A 47 -14.73 -1.64 -6.46
CA ARG A 47 -14.77 -2.43 -5.22
C ARG A 47 -15.31 -1.64 -4.03
N MET A 48 -14.94 -0.37 -3.89
CA MET A 48 -15.46 0.47 -2.80
C MET A 48 -16.95 0.71 -2.91
N LEU A 49 -17.48 0.79 -4.13
CA LEU A 49 -18.91 0.99 -4.37
C LEU A 49 -19.68 -0.32 -4.54
N ASP A 50 -19.05 -1.48 -4.31
CA ASP A 50 -19.69 -2.78 -4.40
C ASP A 50 -20.79 -2.88 -3.33
N PRO A 51 -22.07 -3.12 -3.71
CA PRO A 51 -23.16 -3.28 -2.75
C PRO A 51 -22.96 -4.41 -1.74
N ALA A 52 -22.14 -5.42 -2.07
CA ALA A 52 -21.83 -6.55 -1.18
C ALA A 52 -20.64 -6.27 -0.23
N ARG A 53 -20.01 -5.08 -0.30
CA ARG A 53 -18.91 -4.72 0.60
C ARG A 53 -19.38 -4.66 2.06
N ASP A 54 -18.55 -5.18 2.96
CA ASP A 54 -18.70 -4.93 4.40
C ASP A 54 -18.36 -3.48 4.74
N ASN A 55 -19.36 -2.73 5.20
CA ASN A 55 -19.24 -1.32 5.60
C ASN A 55 -19.14 -1.15 7.13
N SER A 56 -18.88 -2.21 7.89
CA SER A 56 -18.69 -2.16 9.35
C SER A 56 -17.59 -1.19 9.81
N ASN A 57 -16.65 -0.85 8.92
CA ASN A 57 -15.58 0.12 9.18
C ASN A 57 -15.81 1.47 8.47
N GLY A 58 -17.05 1.78 8.12
CA GLY A 58 -17.47 3.05 7.53
C GLY A 58 -17.95 2.92 6.08
N ILE A 59 -18.92 3.76 5.75
CA ILE A 59 -19.54 3.85 4.43
C ILE A 59 -18.58 4.61 3.49
N PRO A 60 -18.17 4.03 2.35
CA PRO A 60 -17.15 4.62 1.52
C PRO A 60 -17.69 5.82 0.75
N VAL A 61 -17.03 6.97 0.88
CA VAL A 61 -17.34 8.20 0.14
C VAL A 61 -16.12 8.63 -0.68
N LEU A 62 -16.27 8.69 -2.01
CA LEU A 62 -15.16 8.87 -2.96
C LEU A 62 -15.30 10.20 -3.76
N PRO A 63 -15.03 11.37 -3.13
CA PRO A 63 -15.18 12.66 -3.80
C PRO A 63 -14.23 12.80 -5.00
N LEU A 64 -13.02 12.23 -4.85
CA LEU A 64 -12.01 11.92 -5.87
C LEU A 64 -12.60 11.51 -7.22
N ALA A 65 -13.12 10.28 -7.18
CA ALA A 65 -13.73 9.61 -8.31
C ALA A 65 -15.00 10.32 -8.80
N ARG A 66 -15.86 10.80 -7.89
CA ARG A 66 -17.12 11.47 -8.26
C ARG A 66 -16.88 12.77 -9.04
N ALA A 67 -15.81 13.50 -8.71
CA ALA A 67 -15.42 14.73 -9.39
C ALA A 67 -14.55 14.49 -10.64
N ASN A 68 -14.32 13.24 -11.04
CA ASN A 68 -13.44 12.85 -12.15
C ASN A 68 -12.00 13.36 -12.02
N VAL A 69 -11.48 13.44 -10.79
CA VAL A 69 -10.11 13.91 -10.50
C VAL A 69 -9.11 12.77 -10.68
N THR A 70 -8.00 13.05 -11.35
CA THR A 70 -6.92 12.10 -11.68
C THR A 70 -5.64 12.37 -10.86
N LYS A 71 -4.63 11.50 -10.96
CA LYS A 71 -3.30 11.75 -10.37
C LYS A 71 -2.71 13.06 -10.90
N GLY A 72 -2.91 13.37 -12.18
CA GLY A 72 -2.43 14.61 -12.80
C GLY A 72 -2.99 15.86 -12.13
N ASP A 73 -4.28 15.86 -11.84
CA ASP A 73 -4.98 16.96 -11.17
C ASP A 73 -4.49 17.14 -9.73
N VAL A 74 -4.33 16.03 -8.99
CA VAL A 74 -3.79 16.05 -7.62
C VAL A 74 -2.38 16.64 -7.60
N LEU A 75 -1.52 16.22 -8.52
CA LEU A 75 -0.16 16.76 -8.62
C LEU A 75 -0.16 18.24 -9.04
N ALA A 76 -1.11 18.66 -9.89
CA ALA A 76 -1.26 20.07 -10.24
C ALA A 76 -1.67 20.93 -9.04
N PHE A 77 -2.62 20.45 -8.22
CA PHE A 77 -2.99 21.09 -6.97
C PHE A 77 -1.81 21.18 -6.00
N TRP A 78 -1.02 20.11 -5.84
CA TRP A 78 0.11 20.11 -4.93
C TRP A 78 1.23 21.08 -5.37
N ARG A 79 1.46 21.23 -6.68
CA ARG A 79 2.42 22.22 -7.21
C ARG A 79 2.05 23.68 -6.92
N THR A 80 0.79 23.98 -6.64
CA THR A 80 0.36 25.35 -6.29
C THR A 80 0.39 25.63 -4.79
N GLN A 81 0.69 24.64 -3.95
CA GLN A 81 0.75 24.84 -2.51
C GLN A 81 2.02 25.62 -2.12
N PRO A 82 1.99 26.41 -1.02
CA PRO A 82 3.15 27.18 -0.57
C PRO A 82 4.23 26.30 0.09
N PHE A 83 4.05 24.97 0.11
CA PHE A 83 4.96 23.99 0.67
C PHE A 83 4.89 22.68 -0.13
N ASP A 84 5.94 21.86 0.01
CA ASP A 84 6.01 20.52 -0.56
C ASP A 84 6.08 19.49 0.57
N LEU A 85 5.29 18.42 0.48
CA LEU A 85 5.31 17.31 1.45
C LEU A 85 6.55 16.41 1.32
N GLN A 86 7.38 16.63 0.27
CA GLN A 86 8.57 15.85 -0.05
C GLN A 86 8.29 14.35 -0.12
N LEU A 87 7.12 14.00 -0.64
CA LEU A 87 6.71 12.62 -0.83
C LEU A 87 7.29 12.07 -2.12
N ASP A 88 7.60 10.77 -2.11
CA ASP A 88 7.95 10.05 -3.32
C ASP A 88 6.78 10.11 -4.34
N PRO A 89 6.97 10.72 -5.52
CA PRO A 89 5.91 10.91 -6.51
C PRO A 89 5.45 9.60 -7.16
N GLN A 90 6.26 8.53 -7.09
CA GLN A 90 5.90 7.19 -7.57
C GLN A 90 5.06 6.42 -6.54
N GLY A 91 5.09 6.84 -5.27
CA GLY A 91 4.35 6.22 -4.19
C GLY A 91 4.87 4.84 -3.83
N ASP A 92 6.14 4.56 -4.08
CA ASP A 92 6.87 3.36 -3.66
C ASP A 92 6.95 3.32 -2.11
N PHE A 93 7.12 4.48 -1.48
CA PHE A 93 7.05 4.62 -0.01
C PHE A 93 5.63 4.80 0.55
N GLY A 94 4.60 4.85 -0.29
CA GLY A 94 3.21 4.99 0.17
C GLY A 94 2.75 3.80 1.02
N ASN A 95 1.82 4.03 1.96
CA ASN A 95 1.36 3.03 2.94
C ASN A 95 2.51 2.49 3.84
N CYS A 96 2.45 1.21 4.24
CA CYS A 96 3.51 0.56 5.00
C CYS A 96 4.71 0.28 4.08
N ASP A 97 5.93 0.41 4.57
CA ASP A 97 7.17 0.35 3.80
C ASP A 97 7.31 -0.87 2.88
N CYS A 98 7.51 -2.06 3.43
CA CYS A 98 7.76 -3.32 2.73
C CYS A 98 6.58 -4.27 2.92
N CYS A 99 5.34 -3.78 2.83
CA CYS A 99 4.16 -4.63 2.96
C CYS A 99 4.14 -5.73 1.89
N PHE A 100 3.87 -6.98 2.28
CA PHE A 100 3.74 -8.13 1.37
C PHE A 100 2.58 -8.02 0.35
N LEU A 101 1.67 -7.06 0.54
CA LEU A 101 0.62 -6.72 -0.43
C LEU A 101 1.08 -5.73 -1.51
N LYS A 102 2.24 -5.09 -1.37
CA LYS A 102 2.80 -4.24 -2.42
C LYS A 102 3.33 -5.09 -3.57
N ALA A 103 3.22 -4.55 -4.78
CA ALA A 103 3.89 -5.09 -5.95
C ALA A 103 5.40 -5.20 -5.72
N ARG A 104 6.03 -6.22 -6.32
CA ARG A 104 7.45 -6.50 -6.12
C ARG A 104 8.33 -5.34 -6.54
N HIS A 105 8.12 -4.79 -7.74
CA HIS A 105 8.88 -3.65 -8.24
C HIS A 105 8.87 -2.45 -7.28
N LYS A 106 7.72 -2.11 -6.67
CA LYS A 106 7.63 -1.02 -5.68
C LYS A 106 8.50 -1.26 -4.45
N ILE A 107 8.48 -2.50 -3.93
CA ILE A 107 9.34 -2.85 -2.80
C ILE A 107 10.81 -2.81 -3.21
N VAL A 108 11.18 -3.34 -4.38
CA VAL A 108 12.57 -3.31 -4.86
C VAL A 108 13.05 -1.86 -5.03
N ARG A 109 12.25 -0.97 -5.66
CA ARG A 109 12.57 0.46 -5.78
C ARG A 109 12.74 1.14 -4.42
N ALA A 110 11.83 0.89 -3.48
CA ALA A 110 11.96 1.40 -2.11
C ALA A 110 13.24 0.89 -1.43
N LEU A 111 13.62 -0.37 -1.65
CA LEU A 111 14.84 -0.97 -1.09
C LEU A 111 16.13 -0.54 -1.82
N ILE A 112 16.06 -0.08 -3.07
CA ILE A 112 17.21 0.55 -3.75
C ILE A 112 17.57 1.84 -3.01
N ALA A 113 16.56 2.64 -2.66
CA ALA A 113 16.74 3.87 -1.91
C ALA A 113 17.09 3.62 -0.44
N GLU A 114 16.38 2.71 0.23
CA GLU A 114 16.49 2.47 1.68
C GLU A 114 16.56 0.96 2.03
N PRO A 115 17.70 0.29 1.77
CA PRO A 115 17.82 -1.17 1.89
C PRO A 115 17.72 -1.70 3.32
N TRP A 116 17.93 -0.83 4.32
CA TRP A 116 17.81 -1.17 5.75
C TRP A 116 16.36 -1.48 6.15
N ARG A 117 15.36 -0.99 5.40
CA ARG A 117 13.94 -1.27 5.69
C ARG A 117 13.59 -2.75 5.65
N ALA A 118 14.31 -3.56 4.89
CA ALA A 118 14.08 -4.99 4.83
C ALA A 118 14.57 -5.74 6.08
N ASP A 119 15.40 -5.15 6.94
CA ASP A 119 16.05 -5.87 8.04
C ASP A 119 15.05 -6.44 9.04
N TRP A 120 14.05 -5.65 9.44
CA TRP A 120 12.96 -6.13 10.30
C TRP A 120 12.19 -7.29 9.66
N TRP A 121 11.89 -7.20 8.36
CA TRP A 121 11.14 -8.22 7.64
C TRP A 121 11.92 -9.53 7.52
N ILE A 122 13.23 -9.44 7.26
CA ILE A 122 14.14 -10.59 7.23
C ILE A 122 14.21 -11.27 8.60
N GLU A 123 14.29 -10.47 9.67
CA GLU A 123 14.28 -10.99 11.03
C GLU A 123 12.97 -11.74 11.34
N GLN A 124 11.83 -11.18 10.95
CA GLN A 124 10.52 -11.83 11.16
C GLN A 124 10.40 -13.16 10.38
N GLU A 125 10.85 -13.22 9.12
CA GLU A 125 10.85 -14.46 8.34
C GLU A 125 11.80 -15.52 8.93
N SER A 126 12.90 -15.08 9.54
CA SER A 126 13.88 -15.98 10.15
C SER A 126 13.42 -16.53 11.50
N ALA A 127 12.75 -15.70 12.31
CA ALA A 127 12.27 -16.07 13.65
C ALA A 127 11.15 -17.12 13.61
N GLU A 128 10.31 -17.10 12.58
CA GLU A 128 9.14 -17.98 12.44
C GLU A 128 9.48 -19.27 11.67
N HIS A 129 10.58 -19.93 12.04
CA HIS A 129 11.02 -21.23 11.48
C HIS A 129 11.07 -21.29 9.94
N GLY A 130 11.38 -20.18 9.28
CA GLY A 130 11.43 -20.08 7.82
C GLY A 130 10.07 -19.87 7.15
N ALA A 131 9.02 -19.54 7.89
CA ALA A 131 7.79 -19.02 7.33
C ALA A 131 8.05 -17.68 6.62
N THR A 132 7.38 -17.45 5.49
CA THR A 132 7.46 -16.19 4.75
C THR A 132 6.15 -15.42 4.86
N PHE A 133 6.20 -14.09 4.69
CA PHE A 133 4.98 -13.28 4.58
C PHE A 133 4.20 -13.59 3.28
N ARG A 134 4.91 -14.09 2.27
CA ARG A 134 4.37 -14.42 0.94
C ARG A 134 5.15 -15.60 0.35
N ASN A 135 4.47 -16.57 -0.24
CA ASN A 135 5.09 -17.79 -0.78
C ASN A 135 5.22 -17.78 -2.31
N ASP A 136 4.45 -16.95 -3.00
CA ASP A 136 4.45 -16.72 -4.45
C ASP A 136 5.49 -15.66 -4.89
N ARG A 137 6.41 -15.28 -4.01
CA ARG A 137 7.42 -14.23 -4.21
C ARG A 137 8.72 -14.56 -3.45
N PRO A 138 9.90 -14.10 -3.92
CA PRO A 138 11.13 -14.20 -3.14
C PRO A 138 11.00 -13.57 -1.73
N PRO A 139 11.64 -14.17 -0.71
CA PRO A 139 11.67 -13.63 0.66
C PRO A 139 12.44 -12.31 0.73
N TYR A 140 12.29 -11.55 1.82
CA TYR A 140 12.87 -10.20 1.96
C TYR A 140 14.39 -10.17 1.86
N ARG A 141 15.08 -11.25 2.24
CA ARG A 141 16.54 -11.37 2.08
C ARG A 141 16.96 -11.30 0.62
N ASP A 142 16.18 -11.92 -0.27
CA ASP A 142 16.51 -12.02 -1.68
C ASP A 142 16.11 -10.72 -2.39
N LEU A 143 15.01 -10.10 -1.96
CA LEU A 143 14.58 -8.78 -2.43
C LEU A 143 15.58 -7.67 -2.05
N LYS A 144 16.14 -7.71 -0.84
CA LYS A 144 17.21 -6.80 -0.42
C LYS A 144 18.47 -7.01 -1.27
N ARG A 145 18.85 -8.27 -1.53
CA ARG A 145 20.00 -8.58 -2.38
C ARG A 145 19.79 -8.07 -3.81
N GLU A 146 18.60 -8.27 -4.37
CA GLU A 146 18.21 -7.76 -5.68
C GLU A 146 18.29 -6.23 -5.75
N ALA A 147 17.72 -5.53 -4.77
CA ALA A 147 17.80 -4.08 -4.69
C ALA A 147 19.25 -3.55 -4.60
N LEU A 148 20.08 -4.19 -3.76
CA LEU A 148 21.51 -3.84 -3.65
C LEU A 148 22.29 -4.11 -4.94
N PHE A 149 21.87 -5.10 -5.72
CA PHE A 149 22.45 -5.37 -7.03
C PHE A 149 22.08 -4.25 -8.02
N TYR A 150 20.80 -3.87 -8.11
CA TYR A 150 20.35 -2.78 -8.97
C TYR A 150 20.94 -1.43 -8.60
N ALA A 151 21.09 -1.13 -7.30
CA ALA A 151 21.70 0.11 -6.83
C ALA A 151 23.15 0.30 -7.29
N ARG A 152 23.85 -0.78 -7.66
CA ARG A 152 25.23 -0.77 -8.16
C ARG A 152 25.32 -0.69 -9.68
N GLN A 153 24.20 -0.80 -10.38
CA GLN A 153 24.14 -0.69 -11.84
C GLN A 153 23.77 0.73 -12.25
N ILE A 154 24.12 1.09 -13.49
CA ILE A 154 23.58 2.30 -14.14
C ILE A 154 22.05 2.20 -14.09
N PRO A 155 21.29 3.27 -13.76
CA PRO A 155 19.84 3.20 -13.60
C PRO A 155 19.19 2.58 -14.84
N LEU A 156 18.67 1.36 -14.70
CA LEU A 156 17.82 0.73 -15.70
C LEU A 156 16.39 1.13 -15.32
N ASP A 157 15.67 1.78 -16.23
CA ASP A 157 14.24 2.08 -16.02
C ASP A 157 13.48 0.74 -16.04
N LEU A 158 13.12 0.25 -14.86
CA LEU A 158 12.37 -1.00 -14.68
C LEU A 158 10.89 -0.74 -14.99
N GLU A 159 10.57 -0.63 -16.27
CA GLU A 159 9.18 -0.73 -16.75
C GLU A 159 8.87 -2.20 -17.02
N ASP A 160 8.33 -2.91 -16.03
CA ASP A 160 7.80 -4.26 -16.25
C ASP A 160 6.48 -4.15 -17.04
N ALA A 161 6.56 -4.31 -18.37
CA ALA A 161 5.40 -4.26 -19.26
C ALA A 161 4.38 -5.40 -19.02
N ASP A 162 4.76 -6.46 -18.32
CA ASP A 162 3.97 -7.70 -18.22
C ASP A 162 3.67 -8.19 -16.79
N GLU A 163 4.06 -7.46 -15.73
CA GLU A 163 3.74 -7.85 -14.35
C GLU A 163 2.53 -7.04 -13.82
N ALA A 164 1.32 -7.43 -14.24
CA ALA A 164 0.11 -6.92 -13.61
C ALA A 164 0.14 -7.28 -12.11
N PRO A 165 -0.05 -6.32 -11.18
CA PRO A 165 -0.08 -6.64 -9.76
C PRO A 165 -1.16 -7.69 -9.50
N LEU A 166 -0.76 -8.84 -8.95
CA LEU A 166 -1.66 -9.95 -8.60
C LEU A 166 -2.89 -9.47 -7.81
N VAL A 167 -2.72 -8.42 -7.00
CA VAL A 167 -3.74 -7.67 -6.28
C VAL A 167 -3.12 -6.29 -5.98
N ASP A 168 -3.78 -5.19 -6.36
CA ASP A 168 -3.35 -3.83 -5.97
C ASP A 168 -3.33 -3.72 -4.43
N CYS A 169 -2.38 -3.02 -3.84
CA CYS A 169 -2.22 -2.97 -2.38
C CYS A 169 -3.45 -2.30 -1.69
N PHE A 170 -4.34 -3.13 -1.15
CA PHE A 170 -5.64 -2.79 -0.57
C PHE A 170 -5.58 -2.53 0.94
N CYS A 171 -4.84 -1.49 1.29
CA CYS A 171 -4.48 -1.16 2.66
C CYS A 171 -5.42 -0.15 3.33
N GLY A 172 -6.56 0.16 2.72
CA GLY A 172 -7.60 1.06 3.23
C GLY A 172 -9.00 0.69 2.75
N ASP A 173 -9.21 -0.59 2.45
CA ASP A 173 -10.55 -1.17 2.24
C ASP A 173 -11.04 -1.86 3.50
#